data_AF-A0A6A5ZKS5-F1
#
_entry.id   AF-A0A6A5ZKS5-F1
#
_cell.length_a   1.000
_cell.length_b   1.000
_cell.length_c   1.000
_cell.angle_alpha   90.00
_cell.angle_beta   90.00
_cell.angle_gamma   90.00
#
_symmetry.space_group_name_H-M   'P 1'
#
loop_
_entity.id
_entity.type
_entity.pdbx_description
1 polymer ?
#
loop_
_entity_poly.entity_id
_entity_poly.type
_entity_poly.pdbx_seq_one_letter_code
_entity_poly.pdbx_strand_id
1 'polypeptide(L)'
;MSTDDPDTVILPAPAQDQTYVTISALEAGHLTLPEKLFVTDADPDKRATVPSLAFLIQHPTSTVTQKLVFDLGLKRNFSGYRDAQQHHISQRQPTVVSPDAAESLRKGGLPPEDVDTVILSHVHWDHVGTPSDFSKAEFVVGSGTLHLLANGGGPLYPAEIFNPDELPKSRTKELPPAREEDGPKAFAQQTNHAWQPLASFPAVIDFYGDGSLYIVDAPGHLYGHVNLLARTGPKKWVYLGGDCCHDPRILRGEKGIALYDDGHGSLRSVHVSTEQATSTIKRISKLLKAGKVREEGDGEVEVEVVVAHDKEWREANQERFWPGKL
;
A
#
# COMPACT_ATOMS: atom_id res chain seq x y z
N MET A 1 -14.72 -36.10 -3.51
CA MET A 1 -14.21 -35.78 -2.17
C MET A 1 -13.72 -34.34 -2.25
N SER A 2 -14.58 -33.37 -1.96
CA SER A 2 -14.13 -31.98 -1.76
C SER A 2 -13.57 -31.91 -0.35
N THR A 3 -12.27 -31.76 -0.27
CA THR A 3 -11.59 -31.26 0.92
C THR A 3 -11.12 -29.88 0.52
N ASP A 4 -12.00 -28.87 0.64
CA ASP A 4 -11.59 -27.48 0.48
C ASP A 4 -10.62 -27.16 1.61
N ASP A 5 -9.33 -27.22 1.29
CA ASP A 5 -8.26 -26.84 2.20
C ASP A 5 -8.44 -25.34 2.54
N PRO A 6 -8.66 -24.97 3.81
CA PRO A 6 -8.95 -23.59 4.22
C PRO A 6 -7.81 -22.60 3.94
N ASP A 7 -6.63 -23.12 3.57
CA ASP A 7 -5.48 -22.32 3.14
C ASP A 7 -5.44 -22.06 1.64
N THR A 8 -6.31 -22.69 0.84
CA THR A 8 -6.39 -22.46 -0.60
C THR A 8 -7.03 -21.12 -0.90
N VAL A 9 -6.39 -20.33 -1.77
CA VAL A 9 -6.91 -19.07 -2.32
C VAL A 9 -7.25 -19.31 -3.78
N ILE A 10 -8.52 -19.08 -4.14
CA ILE A 10 -9.00 -19.22 -5.52
C ILE A 10 -9.22 -17.82 -6.10
N LEU A 11 -8.35 -17.40 -7.00
CA LEU A 11 -8.45 -16.15 -7.75
C LEU A 11 -9.29 -16.35 -9.03
N PRO A 12 -9.89 -15.28 -9.59
CA PRO A 12 -10.68 -15.42 -10.82
C PRO A 12 -9.82 -15.90 -12.00
N ALA A 13 -10.37 -16.77 -12.83
CA ALA A 13 -9.74 -17.11 -14.11
C ALA A 13 -9.70 -15.88 -15.04
N PRO A 14 -8.73 -15.77 -15.97
CA PRO A 14 -8.74 -14.70 -16.95
C PRO A 14 -9.96 -14.80 -17.89
N ALA A 15 -10.58 -13.66 -18.20
CA ALA A 15 -11.58 -13.58 -19.26
C ALA A 15 -10.99 -13.88 -20.65
N GLN A 16 -11.85 -14.12 -21.65
CA GLN A 16 -11.41 -14.42 -23.03
C GLN A 16 -10.56 -13.29 -23.65
N ASP A 17 -10.85 -12.04 -23.29
CA ASP A 17 -10.20 -10.82 -23.72
C ASP A 17 -9.54 -10.07 -22.55
N GLN A 18 -9.02 -10.82 -21.58
CA GLN A 18 -8.45 -10.30 -20.34
C GLN A 18 -7.39 -9.20 -20.56
N THR A 19 -7.62 -8.04 -19.95
CA THR A 19 -6.61 -7.00 -19.78
C THR A 19 -5.60 -7.39 -18.70
N TYR A 20 -4.32 -7.13 -18.96
CA TYR A 20 -3.24 -7.27 -17.98
C TYR A 20 -2.55 -5.93 -17.77
N VAL A 21 -2.29 -5.57 -16.52
CA VAL A 21 -1.53 -4.36 -16.22
C VAL A 21 -0.03 -4.65 -16.24
N THR A 22 0.77 -3.64 -16.57
CA THR A 22 2.23 -3.68 -16.34
C THR A 22 2.55 -2.87 -15.09
N ILE A 23 3.48 -3.37 -14.27
CA ILE A 23 3.89 -2.71 -13.02
C ILE A 23 5.39 -2.42 -13.10
N SER A 24 5.79 -1.23 -12.67
CA SER A 24 7.19 -0.84 -12.47
C SER A 24 7.34 -0.29 -11.06
N ALA A 25 8.36 -0.75 -10.32
CA ALA A 25 8.72 -0.12 -9.06
C ALA A 25 9.31 1.27 -9.30
N LEU A 26 9.13 2.18 -8.34
CA LEU A 26 9.70 3.51 -8.35
C LEU A 26 10.59 3.67 -7.12
N GLU A 27 11.77 4.25 -7.32
CA GLU A 27 12.53 4.77 -6.19
C GLU A 27 11.76 5.97 -5.62
N ALA A 28 11.37 5.90 -4.35
CA ALA A 28 10.61 6.97 -3.71
C ALA A 28 11.15 7.28 -2.30
N GLY A 29 12.46 7.14 -2.16
CA GLY A 29 13.20 7.42 -0.93
C GLY A 29 13.38 6.22 -0.01
N HIS A 30 14.11 6.46 1.09
CA HIS A 30 14.42 5.48 2.13
C HIS A 30 14.32 6.13 3.50
N LEU A 31 14.01 5.31 4.50
CA LEU A 31 13.95 5.69 5.92
C LEU A 31 14.55 4.59 6.80
N THR A 32 14.93 4.94 8.02
CA THR A 32 15.49 3.98 8.97
C THR A 32 14.51 3.63 10.08
N LEU A 33 14.16 2.35 10.14
CA LEU A 33 13.26 1.78 11.13
C LEU A 33 14.04 1.15 12.28
N PRO A 34 13.79 1.52 13.55
CA PRO A 34 14.25 0.75 14.70
C PRO A 34 13.49 -0.57 14.79
N GLU A 35 14.14 -1.72 14.58
CA GLU A 35 13.46 -3.03 14.39
C GLU A 35 12.56 -3.40 15.58
N LYS A 36 12.93 -3.00 16.81
CA LYS A 36 12.14 -3.23 18.02
C LYS A 36 10.73 -2.66 18.02
N LEU A 37 10.44 -1.70 17.15
CA LEU A 37 9.10 -1.13 17.02
C LEU A 37 8.21 -1.91 16.04
N PHE A 38 8.80 -2.81 15.23
CA PHE A 38 8.12 -3.44 14.10
C PHE A 38 8.04 -4.96 14.21
N VAL A 39 9.08 -5.65 14.67
CA VAL A 39 9.14 -7.12 14.75
C VAL A 39 9.41 -7.66 16.15
N THR A 40 8.87 -8.83 16.47
CA THR A 40 9.18 -9.55 17.72
C THR A 40 10.65 -9.98 17.79
N ASP A 41 11.16 -10.15 19.01
CA ASP A 41 12.53 -10.66 19.27
C ASP A 41 13.60 -9.89 18.47
N ALA A 42 13.40 -8.58 18.34
CA ALA A 42 14.36 -7.69 17.71
C ALA A 42 15.52 -7.43 18.67
N ASP A 43 16.71 -7.25 18.11
CA ASP A 43 17.80 -6.58 18.82
C ASP A 43 17.34 -5.13 19.13
N PRO A 44 17.37 -4.69 20.40
CA PRO A 44 16.81 -3.40 20.83
C PRO A 44 17.54 -2.18 20.25
N ASP A 45 18.76 -2.35 19.75
CA ASP A 45 19.59 -1.30 19.16
C ASP A 45 19.65 -1.38 17.63
N LYS A 46 19.18 -2.49 17.05
CA LYS A 46 19.20 -2.69 15.60
C LYS A 46 18.23 -1.76 14.88
N ARG A 47 18.75 -1.15 13.82
CA ARG A 47 18.02 -0.27 12.91
C ARG A 47 18.28 -0.71 11.47
N ALA A 48 17.27 -0.63 10.62
CA ALA A 48 17.38 -0.98 9.21
C ALA A 48 16.94 0.20 8.34
N THR A 49 17.78 0.64 7.42
CA THR A 49 17.37 1.54 6.33
C THR A 49 16.66 0.72 5.26
N VAL A 50 15.40 1.05 5.03
CA VAL A 50 14.46 0.35 4.14
C VAL A 50 13.94 1.32 3.08
N PRO A 51 13.53 0.83 1.90
CA PRO A 51 12.90 1.69 0.89
C PRO A 51 11.54 2.19 1.40
N SER A 52 11.04 3.27 0.82
CA SER A 52 9.60 3.49 0.68
C SER A 52 9.26 3.26 -0.79
N LEU A 53 8.69 2.09 -1.08
CA LEU A 53 8.38 1.69 -2.45
C LEU A 53 7.08 2.33 -2.92
N ALA A 54 7.12 2.87 -4.14
CA ALA A 54 5.97 3.28 -4.92
C ALA A 54 5.93 2.49 -6.23
N PHE A 55 4.78 2.43 -6.90
CA PHE A 55 4.63 1.63 -8.11
C PHE A 55 3.88 2.39 -9.20
N LEU A 56 4.44 2.42 -10.42
CA LEU A 56 3.73 2.82 -11.62
C LEU A 56 2.99 1.60 -12.18
N ILE A 57 1.68 1.74 -12.38
CA ILE A 57 0.80 0.72 -12.94
C ILE A 57 0.24 1.27 -14.25
N GLN A 58 0.48 0.55 -15.34
CA GLN A 58 0.01 0.90 -16.68
C GLN A 58 -1.10 -0.04 -17.10
N HIS A 59 -2.31 0.51 -17.27
CA HIS A 59 -3.49 -0.20 -17.73
C HIS A 59 -3.74 0.09 -19.21
N PRO A 60 -3.61 -0.91 -20.10
CA PRO A 60 -3.86 -0.70 -21.52
C PRO A 60 -5.36 -0.71 -21.81
N THR A 61 -5.85 0.32 -22.49
CA THR A 61 -7.17 0.31 -23.14
C THR A 61 -7.01 0.13 -24.65
N SER A 62 -8.12 0.09 -25.39
CA SER A 62 -8.08 -0.01 -26.86
C SER A 62 -7.43 1.19 -27.57
N THR A 63 -7.31 2.35 -26.90
CA THR A 63 -6.86 3.60 -27.54
C THR A 63 -5.76 4.33 -26.77
N VAL A 64 -5.71 4.20 -25.45
CA VAL A 64 -4.74 4.89 -24.57
C VAL A 64 -4.28 3.95 -23.45
N THR A 65 -3.11 4.23 -22.88
CA THR A 65 -2.67 3.57 -21.65
C THR A 65 -2.93 4.50 -20.47
N GLN A 66 -3.82 4.09 -19.57
CA GLN A 66 -4.04 4.79 -18.30
C GLN A 66 -2.88 4.50 -17.36
N LYS A 67 -2.45 5.52 -16.62
CA LYS A 67 -1.26 5.48 -15.76
C LYS A 67 -1.68 5.80 -14.34
N LEU A 68 -1.51 4.81 -13.48
CA LEU A 68 -1.81 4.90 -12.06
C LEU A 68 -0.49 4.82 -11.29
N VAL A 69 -0.35 5.61 -10.23
CA VAL A 69 0.75 5.47 -9.28
C VAL A 69 0.19 5.04 -7.92
N PHE A 70 0.73 3.97 -7.36
CA PHE A 70 0.41 3.48 -6.02
C PHE A 70 1.51 3.89 -5.04
N ASP A 71 1.14 4.72 -4.06
CA ASP A 71 2.03 5.47 -3.16
C ASP A 71 3.01 6.41 -3.85
N LEU A 72 3.54 7.38 -3.10
CA LEU A 72 4.45 8.42 -3.61
C LEU A 72 5.76 8.54 -2.80
N GLY A 73 5.92 7.72 -1.76
CA GLY A 73 7.11 7.69 -0.92
C GLY A 73 7.34 8.95 -0.08
N LEU A 74 8.60 9.33 0.09
CA LEU A 74 9.02 10.51 0.85
C LEU A 74 8.96 11.79 0.01
N LYS A 75 8.70 12.93 0.66
CA LYS A 75 8.90 14.26 0.07
C LYS A 75 10.39 14.52 -0.13
N ARG A 76 10.76 15.01 -1.32
CA ARG A 76 12.11 15.56 -1.59
C ARG A 76 12.51 16.71 -0.67
N ASN A 77 11.55 17.47 -0.15
CA ASN A 77 11.80 18.62 0.72
C ASN A 77 11.09 18.43 2.07
N PHE A 78 11.87 18.23 3.13
CA PHE A 78 11.36 18.05 4.49
C PHE A 78 10.62 19.26 5.05
N SER A 79 10.89 20.48 4.54
CA SER A 79 10.12 21.66 4.96
C SER A 79 8.66 21.62 4.48
N GLY A 80 8.32 20.67 3.59
CA GLY A 80 6.95 20.38 3.20
C GLY A 80 6.18 19.50 4.20
N TYR A 81 6.85 18.99 5.23
CA TYR A 81 6.21 18.31 6.37
C TYR A 81 5.96 19.30 7.51
N ARG A 82 4.93 19.03 8.32
CA ARG A 82 4.67 19.79 9.56
C ARG A 82 5.76 19.54 10.60
N ASP A 83 5.92 20.47 11.55
CA ASP A 83 6.95 20.37 12.59
C ASP A 83 6.89 19.05 13.38
N ALA A 84 5.69 18.57 13.73
CA ALA A 84 5.53 17.30 14.43
C ALA A 84 5.93 16.09 13.56
N GLN A 85 5.68 16.14 12.24
CA GLN A 85 6.17 15.13 11.30
C GLN A 85 7.69 15.20 11.19
N GLN A 86 8.30 16.38 11.07
CA GLN A 86 9.75 16.56 11.05
C GLN A 86 10.41 16.02 12.33
N HIS A 87 9.78 16.24 13.50
CA HIS A 87 10.23 15.64 14.75
C HIS A 87 10.16 14.11 14.72
N HIS A 88 9.05 13.54 14.24
CA HIS A 88 8.91 12.08 14.08
C HIS A 88 10.00 11.50 13.14
N ILE A 89 10.22 12.18 12.01
CA ILE A 89 11.24 11.85 11.00
C ILE A 89 12.66 11.90 11.56
N SER A 90 12.95 12.79 12.52
CA SER A 90 14.27 12.84 13.17
C SER A 90 14.64 11.51 13.85
N GLN A 91 13.63 10.73 14.24
CA GLN A 91 13.79 9.40 14.83
C GLN A 91 13.90 8.27 13.81
N ARG A 92 13.94 8.61 12.50
CA ARG A 92 13.96 7.67 11.36
C ARG A 92 15.18 7.86 10.44
N GLN A 93 16.26 8.42 10.98
CA GLN A 93 17.48 8.70 10.22
C GLN A 93 18.45 7.50 10.13
N PRO A 94 19.26 7.41 9.04
CA PRO A 94 19.26 8.30 7.88
C PRO A 94 18.02 8.16 6.98
N THR A 95 17.65 9.25 6.31
CA THR A 95 16.64 9.29 5.25
C THR A 95 17.29 9.61 3.90
N VAL A 96 16.75 9.04 2.83
CA VAL A 96 17.13 9.35 1.44
C VAL A 96 15.88 9.83 0.73
N VAL A 97 15.93 11.01 0.10
CA VAL A 97 14.74 11.64 -0.51
C VAL A 97 14.88 11.90 -2.01
N SER A 98 15.97 11.42 -2.62
CA SER A 98 16.18 11.42 -4.06
C SER A 98 16.74 10.06 -4.48
N PRO A 99 16.18 9.40 -5.51
CA PRO A 99 15.00 9.85 -6.25
C PRO A 99 13.73 9.82 -5.38
N ASP A 100 12.85 10.81 -5.55
CA ASP A 100 11.44 10.69 -5.16
C ASP A 100 10.61 10.10 -6.31
N ALA A 101 9.34 9.76 -6.07
CA ALA A 101 8.50 9.13 -7.09
C ALA A 101 8.41 9.95 -8.39
N ALA A 102 8.29 11.28 -8.28
CA ALA A 102 8.22 12.16 -9.44
C ALA A 102 9.54 12.20 -10.22
N GLU A 103 10.68 12.23 -9.54
CA GLU A 103 12.01 12.14 -10.16
C GLU A 103 12.22 10.78 -10.85
N SER A 104 11.79 9.68 -10.22
CA SER A 104 11.83 8.33 -10.79
C SER A 104 11.07 8.25 -12.11
N LEU A 105 9.83 8.75 -12.15
CA LEU A 105 9.02 8.79 -13.37
C LEU A 105 9.72 9.55 -14.50
N ARG A 106 10.24 10.76 -14.20
CA ARG A 106 10.95 11.58 -15.18
C ARG A 106 12.20 10.90 -15.71
N LYS A 107 12.95 10.17 -14.87
CA LYS A 107 14.16 9.42 -15.28
C LYS A 107 13.87 8.35 -16.33
N GLY A 108 12.72 7.68 -16.24
CA GLY A 108 12.28 6.73 -17.28
C GLY A 108 11.43 7.37 -18.38
N GLY A 109 11.35 8.70 -18.45
CA GLY A 109 10.69 9.42 -19.55
C GLY A 109 9.18 9.62 -19.41
N LEU A 110 8.60 9.44 -18.23
CA LEU A 110 7.20 9.74 -17.95
C LEU A 110 7.08 11.02 -17.11
N PRO A 111 6.48 12.11 -17.64
CA PRO A 111 6.16 13.27 -16.84
C PRO A 111 5.11 12.94 -15.76
N PRO A 112 5.27 13.34 -14.49
CA PRO A 112 4.29 13.09 -13.42
C PRO A 112 2.91 13.70 -13.71
N GLU A 113 2.84 14.77 -14.48
CA GLU A 113 1.59 15.40 -14.95
C GLU A 113 0.81 14.57 -15.98
N ASP A 114 1.38 13.48 -16.48
CA ASP A 114 0.72 12.52 -17.37
C ASP A 114 0.19 11.30 -16.61
N VAL A 115 0.31 11.26 -15.29
CA VAL A 115 -0.35 10.27 -14.43
C VAL A 115 -1.82 10.64 -14.28
N ASP A 116 -2.70 9.68 -14.51
CA ASP A 116 -4.15 9.85 -14.47
C ASP A 116 -4.69 9.70 -13.04
N THR A 117 -4.14 8.75 -12.29
CA THR A 117 -4.61 8.41 -10.93
C THR A 117 -3.44 8.20 -9.98
N VAL A 118 -3.56 8.74 -8.77
CA VAL A 118 -2.70 8.35 -7.63
C VAL A 118 -3.57 7.64 -6.61
N ILE A 119 -3.24 6.39 -6.29
CA ILE A 119 -3.82 5.69 -5.15
C ILE A 119 -2.81 5.70 -4.03
N LEU A 120 -3.19 6.17 -2.85
CA LEU A 120 -2.34 6.03 -1.66
C LEU A 120 -2.83 4.84 -0.84
N SER A 121 -1.93 3.93 -0.49
CA SER A 121 -2.18 2.85 0.45
C SER A 121 -2.68 3.43 1.77
N HIS A 122 -2.04 4.50 2.24
CA HIS A 122 -2.45 5.32 3.38
C HIS A 122 -1.66 6.64 3.40
N VAL A 123 -1.87 7.48 4.43
CA VAL A 123 -1.35 8.86 4.48
C VAL A 123 -0.30 9.12 5.56
N HIS A 124 0.54 8.13 5.87
CA HIS A 124 1.77 8.44 6.61
C HIS A 124 2.75 9.23 5.73
N TRP A 125 3.65 9.96 6.40
CA TRP A 125 4.57 10.93 5.80
C TRP A 125 5.47 10.32 4.72
N ASP A 126 5.76 9.03 4.82
CA ASP A 126 6.60 8.24 3.92
C ASP A 126 5.83 7.55 2.79
N HIS A 127 4.52 7.80 2.63
CA HIS A 127 3.71 7.29 1.52
C HIS A 127 3.11 8.41 0.65
N VAL A 128 2.95 9.61 1.20
CA VAL A 128 2.25 10.72 0.54
C VAL A 128 3.09 11.48 -0.49
N GLY A 129 4.42 11.36 -0.45
CA GLY A 129 5.34 12.04 -1.35
C GLY A 129 5.01 13.51 -1.56
N THR A 130 5.08 14.00 -2.80
CA THR A 130 4.74 15.39 -3.13
C THR A 130 3.54 15.46 -4.09
N PRO A 131 2.30 15.48 -3.58
CA PRO A 131 1.08 15.44 -4.41
C PRO A 131 0.98 16.54 -5.47
N SER A 132 1.62 17.69 -5.25
CA SER A 132 1.60 18.81 -6.20
C SER A 132 2.29 18.54 -7.54
N ASP A 133 3.17 17.54 -7.64
CA ASP A 133 3.75 17.15 -8.93
C ASP A 133 2.75 16.46 -9.86
N PHE A 134 1.78 15.76 -9.27
CA PHE A 134 0.72 15.01 -9.95
C PHE A 134 -0.48 15.93 -10.18
N SER A 135 -0.23 17.02 -10.89
CA SER A 135 -1.16 18.16 -11.01
C SER A 135 -2.47 17.82 -11.71
N LYS A 136 -2.47 16.82 -12.61
CA LYS A 136 -3.66 16.37 -13.35
C LYS A 136 -4.33 15.12 -12.74
N ALA A 137 -3.63 14.38 -11.88
CA ALA A 137 -4.13 13.10 -11.39
C ALA A 137 -5.36 13.27 -10.48
N GLU A 138 -6.29 12.32 -10.53
CA GLU A 138 -7.26 12.10 -9.46
C GLU A 138 -6.58 11.31 -8.33
N PHE A 139 -6.84 11.69 -7.08
CA PHE A 139 -6.35 10.98 -5.90
C PHE A 139 -7.46 10.09 -5.35
N VAL A 140 -7.16 8.81 -5.17
CA VAL A 140 -8.07 7.84 -4.53
C VAL A 140 -7.41 7.32 -3.26
N VAL A 141 -8.15 7.35 -2.15
CA VAL A 141 -7.68 6.90 -0.85
C VAL A 141 -8.78 6.08 -0.16
N GLY A 142 -8.46 5.26 0.83
CA GLY A 142 -9.49 4.53 1.57
C GLY A 142 -10.40 5.44 2.40
N SER A 143 -11.58 4.94 2.73
CA SER A 143 -12.58 5.66 3.56
C SER A 143 -11.97 6.10 4.90
N GLY A 144 -12.28 7.34 5.32
CA GLY A 144 -11.82 7.92 6.58
C GLY A 144 -10.44 8.61 6.52
N THR A 145 -9.77 8.57 5.38
CA THR A 145 -8.45 9.20 5.18
C THR A 145 -8.48 10.72 5.37
N LEU A 146 -9.46 11.42 4.79
CA LEU A 146 -9.53 12.89 4.93
C LEU A 146 -9.95 13.30 6.34
N HIS A 147 -10.76 12.49 7.02
CA HIS A 147 -11.05 12.70 8.43
C HIS A 147 -9.78 12.55 9.28
N LEU A 148 -8.97 11.51 9.03
CA LEU A 148 -7.69 11.30 9.69
C LEU A 148 -6.73 12.48 9.46
N LEU A 149 -6.60 12.97 8.22
CA LEU A 149 -5.74 14.11 7.91
C LEU A 149 -6.11 15.37 8.69
N ALA A 150 -7.40 15.56 8.98
CA ALA A 150 -7.90 16.72 9.70
C ALA A 150 -7.92 16.56 11.23
N ASN A 151 -8.18 15.35 11.74
CA ASN A 151 -8.52 15.13 13.15
C ASN A 151 -7.57 14.17 13.87
N GLY A 152 -6.65 13.53 13.15
CA GLY A 152 -5.85 12.43 13.69
C GLY A 152 -6.65 11.15 13.88
N GLY A 153 -5.95 10.13 14.39
CA GLY A 153 -6.45 8.78 14.64
C GLY A 153 -6.60 8.46 16.13
N GLY A 154 -6.76 9.47 16.97
CA GLY A 154 -6.78 9.35 18.44
C GLY A 154 -5.41 9.60 19.07
N PRO A 155 -5.22 9.29 20.36
CA PRO A 155 -4.01 9.65 21.12
C PRO A 155 -2.72 9.11 20.52
N LEU A 156 -2.79 7.94 19.89
CA LEU A 156 -1.65 7.24 19.29
C LEU A 156 -1.20 7.83 17.95
N TYR A 157 -2.09 8.58 17.29
CA TYR A 157 -1.90 9.22 15.99
C TYR A 157 -2.50 10.63 16.04
N PRO A 158 -1.86 11.56 16.78
CA PRO A 158 -2.43 12.87 17.04
C PRO A 158 -2.53 13.71 15.75
N ALA A 159 -3.43 14.69 15.70
CA ALA A 159 -3.70 15.45 14.48
C ALA A 159 -2.48 16.24 13.96
N GLU A 160 -1.54 16.58 14.84
CA GLU A 160 -0.33 17.35 14.54
C GLU A 160 0.62 16.62 13.59
N ILE A 161 0.62 15.28 13.60
CA ILE A 161 1.44 14.46 12.68
C ILE A 161 0.76 14.25 11.32
N PHE A 162 -0.41 14.84 11.08
CA PHE A 162 -1.09 14.85 9.80
C PHE A 162 -1.32 16.28 9.30
N ASN A 163 -1.53 16.43 7.99
CA ASN A 163 -1.78 17.71 7.37
C ASN A 163 -3.17 17.73 6.71
N PRO A 164 -4.12 18.57 7.15
CA PRO A 164 -5.47 18.62 6.58
C PRO A 164 -5.52 19.04 5.11
N ASP A 165 -4.44 19.63 4.60
CA ASP A 165 -4.29 20.10 3.23
C ASP A 165 -3.22 19.30 2.47
N GLU A 166 -2.88 18.10 2.95
CA GLU A 166 -1.89 17.22 2.31
C GLU A 166 -2.29 16.84 0.88
N LEU A 167 -3.58 16.59 0.67
CA LEU A 167 -4.14 16.15 -0.60
C LEU A 167 -5.01 17.25 -1.24
N PRO A 168 -5.02 17.34 -2.58
CA PRO A 168 -5.81 18.33 -3.31
C PRO A 168 -7.31 17.99 -3.25
N LYS A 169 -8.03 18.54 -2.26
CA LYS A 169 -9.46 18.25 -1.98
C LYS A 169 -10.39 18.23 -3.20
N SER A 170 -10.15 19.09 -4.20
CA SER A 170 -10.98 19.15 -5.42
C SER A 170 -10.78 17.98 -6.39
N ARG A 171 -9.74 17.17 -6.18
CA ARG A 171 -9.34 16.03 -7.02
C ARG A 171 -9.14 14.78 -6.16
N THR A 172 -9.63 14.76 -4.93
CA THR A 172 -9.50 13.59 -4.03
C THR A 172 -10.86 12.99 -3.78
N LYS A 173 -10.96 11.66 -3.98
CA LYS A 173 -12.13 10.87 -3.62
C LYS A 173 -11.73 9.77 -2.66
N GLU A 174 -12.60 9.48 -1.70
CA GLU A 174 -12.47 8.28 -0.89
C GLU A 174 -13.13 7.08 -1.59
N LEU A 175 -12.59 5.89 -1.39
CA LEU A 175 -13.35 4.66 -1.60
C LEU A 175 -14.54 4.67 -0.62
N PRO A 176 -15.69 4.08 -0.98
CA PRO A 176 -16.81 4.00 -0.05
C PRO A 176 -16.40 3.25 1.22
N PRO A 177 -17.12 3.42 2.34
CA PRO A 177 -16.91 2.63 3.55
C PRO A 177 -16.98 1.12 3.26
N ALA A 178 -15.96 0.36 3.67
CA ALA A 178 -15.98 -1.10 3.57
C ALA A 178 -16.83 -1.75 4.69
N ARG A 179 -17.06 -1.00 5.78
CA ARG A 179 -17.83 -1.39 6.96
C ARG A 179 -18.76 -0.25 7.38
N GLU A 180 -19.83 -0.58 8.11
CA GLU A 180 -20.78 0.42 8.60
C GLU A 180 -20.12 1.42 9.57
N GLU A 181 -19.22 0.94 10.43
CA GLU A 181 -18.50 1.78 11.40
C GLU A 181 -17.54 2.81 10.77
N ASP A 182 -17.16 2.63 9.50
CA ASP A 182 -16.33 3.59 8.78
C ASP A 182 -17.15 4.78 8.23
N GLY A 183 -18.48 4.59 8.09
CA GLY A 183 -19.41 5.57 7.53
C GLY A 183 -19.38 6.96 8.19
N PRO A 184 -19.38 7.07 9.53
CA PRO A 184 -19.34 8.36 10.23
C PRO A 184 -18.10 9.22 9.93
N LYS A 185 -17.00 8.62 9.47
CA LYS A 185 -15.74 9.32 9.13
C LYS A 185 -15.53 9.48 7.63
N ALA A 186 -16.41 8.91 6.81
CA ALA A 186 -16.26 8.91 5.36
C ALA A 186 -16.39 10.32 4.79
N PHE A 187 -15.57 10.62 3.78
CA PHE A 187 -15.65 11.88 3.07
C PHE A 187 -16.89 11.93 2.18
N ALA A 188 -17.41 13.13 1.93
CA ALA A 188 -18.60 13.33 1.10
C ALA A 188 -18.37 12.98 -0.37
N GLN A 189 -17.15 13.20 -0.89
CA GLN A 189 -16.81 12.82 -2.26
C GLN A 189 -16.21 11.43 -2.27
N GLN A 190 -16.97 10.47 -2.79
CA GLN A 190 -16.58 9.08 -2.88
C GLN A 190 -16.53 8.63 -4.34
N THR A 191 -15.77 7.58 -4.60
CA THR A 191 -15.87 6.83 -5.84
C THR A 191 -17.21 6.08 -5.93
N ASN A 192 -17.62 5.68 -7.13
CA ASN A 192 -18.86 4.92 -7.36
C ASN A 192 -18.65 3.40 -7.33
N HIS A 193 -17.50 2.94 -6.85
CA HIS A 193 -17.19 1.52 -6.75
C HIS A 193 -18.03 0.85 -5.65
N ALA A 194 -18.05 -0.48 -5.65
CA ALA A 194 -18.71 -1.27 -4.61
C ALA A 194 -17.77 -2.38 -4.13
N TRP A 195 -17.69 -2.56 -2.81
CA TRP A 195 -16.94 -3.65 -2.21
C TRP A 195 -17.65 -4.99 -2.45
N GLN A 196 -16.89 -5.99 -2.87
CA GLN A 196 -17.32 -7.37 -3.03
C GLN A 196 -16.27 -8.31 -2.43
N PRO A 197 -16.68 -9.47 -1.88
CA PRO A 197 -15.71 -10.47 -1.47
C PRO A 197 -15.00 -11.06 -2.70
N LEU A 198 -13.69 -11.30 -2.58
CA LEU A 198 -12.90 -12.00 -3.59
C LEU A 198 -11.90 -12.94 -2.90
N ALA A 199 -11.99 -14.23 -3.21
CA ALA A 199 -11.16 -15.27 -2.60
C ALA A 199 -11.19 -15.20 -1.05
N SER A 200 -10.04 -15.00 -0.41
CA SER A 200 -9.93 -14.87 1.05
C SER A 200 -10.11 -13.42 1.57
N PHE A 201 -10.35 -12.46 0.67
CA PHE A 201 -10.48 -11.04 0.99
C PHE A 201 -11.96 -10.64 1.07
N PRO A 202 -12.43 -10.12 2.21
CA PRO A 202 -13.86 -9.87 2.44
C PRO A 202 -14.40 -8.65 1.69
N ALA A 203 -13.52 -7.69 1.37
CA ALA A 203 -13.88 -6.45 0.71
C ALA A 203 -12.81 -6.06 -0.31
N VAL A 204 -13.18 -6.19 -1.58
CA VAL A 204 -12.34 -5.90 -2.74
C VAL A 204 -13.14 -5.08 -3.76
N ILE A 205 -12.49 -4.11 -4.40
CA ILE A 205 -13.03 -3.31 -5.51
C ILE A 205 -12.25 -3.67 -6.76
N ASP A 206 -12.95 -4.07 -7.83
CA ASP A 206 -12.37 -4.07 -9.18
C ASP A 206 -12.34 -2.64 -9.70
N PHE A 207 -11.15 -2.04 -9.76
CA PHE A 207 -10.99 -0.61 -10.01
C PHE A 207 -11.31 -0.23 -11.46
N TYR A 208 -10.92 -1.08 -12.42
CA TYR A 208 -11.23 -0.87 -13.84
C TYR A 208 -12.49 -1.62 -14.29
N GLY A 209 -12.98 -2.57 -13.51
CA GLY A 209 -14.15 -3.39 -13.83
C GLY A 209 -13.88 -4.50 -14.85
N ASP A 210 -12.61 -4.80 -15.13
CA ASP A 210 -12.16 -5.80 -16.09
C ASP A 210 -11.28 -6.90 -15.46
N GLY A 211 -11.20 -6.92 -14.13
CA GLY A 211 -10.44 -7.89 -13.35
C GLY A 211 -8.92 -7.78 -13.46
N SER A 212 -8.41 -6.64 -13.93
CA SER A 212 -6.98 -6.40 -14.08
C SER A 212 -6.32 -5.78 -12.84
N LEU A 213 -7.06 -4.96 -12.08
CA LEU A 213 -6.56 -4.30 -10.87
C LEU A 213 -7.64 -4.24 -9.80
N TYR A 214 -7.37 -4.88 -8.67
CA TYR A 214 -8.24 -4.87 -7.51
C TYR A 214 -7.63 -4.04 -6.39
N ILE A 215 -8.45 -3.19 -5.76
CA ILE A 215 -8.14 -2.56 -4.48
C ILE A 215 -8.69 -3.45 -3.37
N VAL A 216 -7.86 -3.80 -2.41
CA VAL A 216 -8.18 -4.68 -1.28
C VAL A 216 -8.20 -3.84 -0.01
N ASP A 217 -9.30 -3.85 0.72
CA ASP A 217 -9.37 -3.24 2.05
C ASP A 217 -8.44 -4.00 3.01
N ALA A 218 -7.52 -3.28 3.66
CA ALA A 218 -6.42 -3.84 4.43
C ALA A 218 -6.31 -3.20 5.83
N PRO A 219 -7.38 -3.28 6.66
CA PRO A 219 -7.45 -2.53 7.90
C PRO A 219 -6.45 -3.04 8.94
N GLY A 220 -6.04 -2.14 9.83
CA GLY A 220 -5.13 -2.43 10.93
C GLY A 220 -4.09 -1.36 11.14
N HIS A 221 -3.25 -1.11 10.13
CA HIS A 221 -2.14 -0.15 10.22
C HIS A 221 -2.60 1.27 10.47
N LEU A 222 -3.40 1.82 9.56
CA LEU A 222 -3.96 3.16 9.63
C LEU A 222 -5.38 3.15 9.06
N TYR A 223 -6.19 4.16 9.42
CA TYR A 223 -7.52 4.31 8.83
C TYR A 223 -7.44 4.48 7.32
N GLY A 224 -8.34 3.81 6.59
CA GLY A 224 -8.37 3.83 5.13
C GLY A 224 -7.21 3.10 4.47
N HIS A 225 -6.47 2.24 5.19
CA HIS A 225 -5.38 1.46 4.61
C HIS A 225 -5.89 0.47 3.54
N VAL A 226 -5.31 0.54 2.35
CA VAL A 226 -5.66 -0.31 1.20
C VAL A 226 -4.42 -0.87 0.52
N ASN A 227 -4.60 -2.06 -0.05
CA ASN A 227 -3.60 -2.79 -0.81
C ASN A 227 -4.07 -2.96 -2.27
N LEU A 228 -3.17 -3.37 -3.16
CA LEU A 228 -3.53 -3.72 -4.53
C LEU A 228 -3.27 -5.20 -4.81
N LEU A 229 -4.17 -5.83 -5.57
CA LEU A 229 -3.97 -7.13 -6.20
C LEU A 229 -4.13 -6.96 -7.70
N ALA A 230 -3.05 -7.12 -8.45
CA ALA A 230 -2.95 -6.79 -9.87
C ALA A 230 -2.69 -8.03 -10.71
N ARG A 231 -3.42 -8.20 -11.81
CA ARG A 231 -3.20 -9.28 -12.77
C ARG A 231 -2.22 -8.80 -13.85
N THR A 232 -1.04 -9.41 -13.89
CA THR A 232 0.06 -9.03 -14.81
C THR A 232 0.26 -10.03 -15.94
N GLY A 233 -0.41 -11.18 -15.90
CA GLY A 233 -0.43 -12.18 -16.98
C GLY A 233 -1.42 -13.31 -16.71
N PRO A 234 -1.60 -14.27 -17.63
CA PRO A 234 -2.64 -15.31 -17.55
C PRO A 234 -2.68 -16.10 -16.24
N LYS A 235 -1.53 -16.25 -15.57
CA LYS A 235 -1.38 -16.92 -14.27
C LYS A 235 -0.45 -16.17 -13.33
N LYS A 236 -0.35 -14.85 -13.53
CA LYS A 236 0.61 -14.01 -12.82
C LYS A 236 -0.11 -12.84 -12.17
N TRP A 237 0.16 -12.69 -10.88
CA TRP A 237 -0.37 -11.62 -10.07
C TRP A 237 0.72 -11.00 -9.22
N VAL A 238 0.50 -9.73 -8.87
CA VAL A 238 1.31 -9.01 -7.90
C VAL A 238 0.37 -8.46 -6.84
N TYR A 239 0.71 -8.68 -5.58
CA TYR A 239 0.05 -8.10 -4.42
C TYR A 239 0.94 -7.03 -3.80
N LEU A 240 0.49 -5.78 -3.81
CA LEU A 240 1.20 -4.63 -3.25
C LEU A 240 0.57 -4.31 -1.89
N GLY A 241 1.29 -4.67 -0.82
CA GLY A 241 0.77 -4.71 0.53
C GLY A 241 0.85 -3.41 1.33
N GLY A 242 1.49 -2.37 0.79
CA GLY A 242 1.81 -1.15 1.54
C GLY A 242 2.41 -1.49 2.90
N ASP A 243 1.91 -0.83 3.94
CA ASP A 243 2.22 -1.11 5.35
C ASP A 243 1.28 -2.10 6.05
N CYS A 244 0.70 -3.09 5.34
CA CYS A 244 0.01 -4.18 6.03
C CYS A 244 0.93 -4.88 7.06
N CYS A 245 2.24 -4.85 6.79
CA CYS A 245 3.32 -5.00 7.74
C CYS A 245 4.56 -4.29 7.20
N HIS A 246 5.50 -3.92 8.08
CA HIS A 246 6.71 -3.17 7.69
C HIS A 246 7.93 -4.07 7.42
N ASP A 247 7.80 -5.37 7.69
CA ASP A 247 8.88 -6.34 7.53
C ASP A 247 8.29 -7.64 6.92
N PRO A 248 8.77 -8.09 5.75
CA PRO A 248 8.20 -9.25 5.05
C PRO A 248 8.36 -10.55 5.84
N ARG A 249 9.27 -10.62 6.81
CA ARG A 249 9.40 -11.76 7.74
C ARG A 249 8.12 -12.00 8.54
N ILE A 250 7.29 -10.97 8.73
CA ILE A 250 5.98 -11.10 9.36
C ILE A 250 5.02 -11.90 8.48
N LEU A 251 4.98 -11.60 7.17
CA LEU A 251 4.15 -12.35 6.22
C LEU A 251 4.60 -13.81 6.08
N ARG A 252 5.92 -14.06 6.15
CA ARG A 252 6.50 -15.41 6.10
C ARG A 252 6.33 -16.19 7.41
N GLY A 253 5.86 -15.56 8.49
CA GLY A 253 5.71 -16.19 9.81
C GLY A 253 7.02 -16.40 10.57
N GLU A 254 8.10 -15.76 10.13
CA GLU A 254 9.42 -15.80 10.77
C GLU A 254 9.48 -14.83 11.97
N LYS A 255 8.66 -13.78 11.95
CA LYS A 255 8.53 -12.75 13.00
C LYS A 255 7.05 -12.43 13.27
N GLY A 256 6.76 -11.90 14.45
CA GLY A 256 5.45 -11.32 14.78
C GLY A 256 5.45 -9.80 14.74
N ILE A 257 4.26 -9.18 14.90
CA ILE A 257 4.13 -7.74 15.12
C ILE A 257 4.68 -7.40 16.51
N ALA A 258 5.59 -6.43 16.59
CA ALA A 258 6.10 -5.96 17.88
C ALA A 258 5.02 -5.24 18.70
N LEU A 259 5.07 -5.47 20.01
CA LEU A 259 4.42 -4.64 21.01
C LEU A 259 5.51 -3.94 21.84
N TYR A 260 5.41 -2.63 21.98
CA TYR A 260 6.37 -1.80 22.71
C TYR A 260 5.67 -0.83 23.65
N ASP A 261 6.39 -0.42 24.70
CA ASP A 261 5.96 0.63 25.63
C ASP A 261 6.40 1.99 25.08
N ASP A 262 5.44 2.90 24.91
CA ASP A 262 5.69 4.28 24.49
C ASP A 262 5.67 5.27 25.68
N GLY A 263 5.66 4.77 26.91
CA GLY A 263 5.65 5.56 28.14
C GLY A 263 4.25 5.92 28.63
N HIS A 264 3.19 5.40 28.01
CA HIS A 264 1.79 5.67 28.37
C HIS A 264 1.09 4.51 29.10
N GLY A 265 1.84 3.52 29.59
CA GLY A 265 1.35 2.52 30.55
C GLY A 265 0.66 1.29 29.95
N SER A 266 0.59 1.19 28.62
CA SER A 266 0.14 -0.01 27.90
C SER A 266 1.05 -0.28 26.71
N LEU A 267 1.26 -1.56 26.40
CA LEU A 267 1.96 -1.92 25.17
C LEU A 267 1.10 -1.61 23.93
N ARG A 268 1.74 -1.11 22.88
CA ARG A 268 1.11 -0.83 21.59
C ARG A 268 1.96 -1.35 20.44
N SER A 269 1.40 -1.38 19.23
CA SER A 269 2.17 -1.55 18.01
C SER A 269 2.18 -0.25 17.20
N VAL A 270 2.85 -0.28 16.04
CA VAL A 270 2.77 0.76 15.00
C VAL A 270 1.49 0.71 14.17
N HIS A 271 0.52 -0.13 14.55
CA HIS A 271 -0.79 -0.24 13.92
C HIS A 271 -1.85 0.36 14.84
N VAL A 272 -2.81 1.10 14.28
CA VAL A 272 -4.02 1.59 15.00
C VAL A 272 -4.78 0.42 15.64
N SER A 273 -4.86 -0.72 14.95
CA SER A 273 -5.46 -1.95 15.47
C SER A 273 -4.59 -3.16 15.15
N THR A 274 -3.85 -3.66 16.15
CA THR A 274 -3.00 -4.85 16.03
C THR A 274 -3.81 -6.10 15.67
N GLU A 275 -5.05 -6.23 16.15
CA GLU A 275 -5.93 -7.37 15.85
C GLU A 275 -6.35 -7.39 14.38
N GLN A 276 -6.79 -6.25 13.84
CA GLN A 276 -7.16 -6.13 12.44
C GLN A 276 -5.93 -6.33 11.54
N ALA A 277 -4.78 -5.71 11.89
CA ALA A 277 -3.53 -5.91 11.17
C ALA A 277 -3.13 -7.39 11.13
N THR A 278 -3.21 -8.10 12.26
CA THR A 278 -2.94 -9.55 12.31
C THR A 278 -3.89 -10.34 11.41
N SER A 279 -5.16 -9.97 11.35
CA SER A 279 -6.15 -10.62 10.48
C SER A 279 -5.88 -10.35 9.00
N THR A 280 -5.49 -9.13 8.66
CA THR A 280 -5.08 -8.72 7.31
C THR A 280 -3.84 -9.50 6.87
N ILE A 281 -2.79 -9.52 7.68
CA ILE A 281 -1.55 -10.28 7.45
C ILE A 281 -1.86 -11.76 7.23
N LYS A 282 -2.70 -12.38 8.08
CA LYS A 282 -3.09 -13.79 7.92
C LYS A 282 -3.72 -14.11 6.57
N ARG A 283 -4.53 -13.19 6.01
CA ARG A 283 -5.12 -13.38 4.67
C ARG A 283 -4.05 -13.28 3.59
N ILE A 284 -3.19 -12.27 3.68
CA ILE A 284 -2.10 -12.04 2.70
C ILE A 284 -1.08 -13.18 2.71
N SER A 285 -0.69 -13.68 3.89
CA SER A 285 0.24 -14.82 4.03
C SER A 285 -0.23 -16.08 3.31
N LYS A 286 -1.54 -16.24 3.04
CA LYS A 286 -2.02 -17.37 2.22
C LYS A 286 -1.55 -17.28 0.77
N LEU A 287 -1.31 -16.08 0.25
CA LEU A 287 -0.78 -15.86 -1.11
C LEU A 287 0.67 -16.34 -1.27
N LEU A 288 1.41 -16.48 -0.16
CA LEU A 288 2.80 -16.96 -0.16
C LEU A 288 2.91 -18.49 -0.16
N LYS A 289 1.81 -19.22 0.07
CA LYS A 289 1.84 -20.68 0.21
C LYS A 289 1.90 -21.35 -1.17
N ALA A 290 3.06 -21.93 -1.49
CA ALA A 290 3.27 -22.67 -2.73
C ALA A 290 2.20 -23.77 -2.95
N GLY A 291 1.67 -23.88 -4.16
CA GLY A 291 0.60 -24.82 -4.50
C GLY A 291 -0.76 -24.53 -3.87
N LYS A 292 -0.94 -23.40 -3.18
CA LYS A 292 -2.21 -23.02 -2.52
C LYS A 292 -2.93 -21.85 -3.17
N VAL A 293 -2.30 -21.15 -4.12
CA VAL A 293 -3.00 -20.14 -4.93
C VAL A 293 -3.35 -20.74 -6.27
N ARG A 294 -4.65 -20.72 -6.59
CA ARG A 294 -5.21 -21.31 -7.81
C ARG A 294 -6.12 -20.31 -8.49
N GLU A 295 -6.37 -20.51 -9.77
CA GLU A 295 -7.46 -19.86 -10.49
C GLU A 295 -8.71 -20.74 -10.49
N GLU A 296 -9.87 -20.14 -10.73
CA GLU A 296 -11.08 -20.87 -11.08
C GLU A 296 -10.79 -21.85 -12.23
N GLY A 297 -11.20 -23.11 -12.11
CA GLY A 297 -10.82 -24.15 -13.06
C GLY A 297 -9.51 -24.89 -12.72
N ASP A 298 -8.97 -24.67 -11.51
CA ASP A 298 -7.94 -25.49 -10.84
C ASP A 298 -6.50 -25.33 -11.37
N GLY A 299 -6.21 -24.27 -12.14
CA GLY A 299 -4.84 -23.92 -12.52
C GLY A 299 -4.05 -23.32 -11.36
N GLU A 300 -2.79 -23.71 -11.16
CA GLU A 300 -1.91 -23.01 -10.20
C GLU A 300 -1.55 -21.62 -10.73
N VAL A 301 -1.46 -20.65 -9.81
CA VAL A 301 -1.22 -19.24 -10.11
C VAL A 301 -0.03 -18.73 -9.30
N GLU A 302 0.82 -17.94 -9.95
CA GLU A 302 1.95 -17.25 -9.32
C GLU A 302 1.48 -15.91 -8.75
N VAL A 303 1.74 -15.67 -7.46
CA VAL A 303 1.50 -14.38 -6.81
C VAL A 303 2.80 -13.89 -6.17
N GLU A 304 3.30 -12.77 -6.65
CA GLU A 304 4.39 -12.06 -6.01
C GLU A 304 3.83 -11.06 -4.99
N VAL A 305 4.27 -11.11 -3.73
CA VAL A 305 3.80 -10.22 -2.67
C VAL A 305 4.93 -9.27 -2.29
N VAL A 306 4.66 -7.96 -2.34
CA VAL A 306 5.65 -6.91 -2.04
C VAL A 306 5.05 -5.94 -1.02
N VAL A 307 5.78 -5.62 0.05
CA VAL A 307 5.39 -4.61 1.05
C VAL A 307 6.27 -3.36 0.92
N ALA A 308 5.81 -2.22 1.40
CA ALA A 308 6.43 -0.92 1.11
C ALA A 308 7.90 -0.80 1.54
N HIS A 309 8.29 -1.52 2.60
CA HIS A 309 9.61 -1.45 3.22
C HIS A 309 10.45 -2.71 3.01
N ASP A 310 10.17 -3.49 1.96
CA ASP A 310 10.90 -4.71 1.66
C ASP A 310 12.28 -4.42 1.03
N LYS A 311 13.30 -4.33 1.91
CA LYS A 311 14.69 -4.12 1.50
C LYS A 311 15.24 -5.28 0.66
N GLU A 312 14.94 -6.52 1.05
CA GLU A 312 15.46 -7.72 0.37
C GLU A 312 14.92 -7.77 -1.07
N TRP A 313 13.62 -7.51 -1.22
CA TRP A 313 12.98 -7.42 -2.53
C TRP A 313 13.59 -6.31 -3.37
N ARG A 314 13.74 -5.09 -2.82
CA ARG A 314 14.30 -3.96 -3.57
C ARG A 314 15.71 -4.25 -4.08
N GLU A 315 16.59 -4.79 -3.23
CA GLU A 315 17.97 -5.12 -3.60
C GLU A 315 18.06 -6.21 -4.68
N ALA A 316 17.14 -7.18 -4.67
CA ALA A 316 17.10 -8.27 -5.64
C ALA A 316 16.47 -7.92 -7.00
N ASN A 317 15.75 -6.79 -7.11
CA ASN A 317 14.89 -6.49 -8.26
C ASN A 317 15.18 -5.11 -8.89
N GLN A 318 16.43 -4.65 -8.87
CA GLN A 318 16.81 -3.32 -9.38
C GLN A 318 16.42 -3.09 -10.86
N GLU A 319 16.41 -4.14 -11.67
CA GLU A 319 16.00 -4.12 -13.07
C GLU A 319 14.49 -3.94 -13.30
N ARG A 320 13.69 -4.10 -12.23
CA ARG A 320 12.21 -3.97 -12.28
C ARG A 320 11.74 -2.55 -11.92
N PHE A 321 12.67 -1.67 -11.58
CA PHE A 321 12.38 -0.25 -11.36
C PHE A 321 12.26 0.48 -12.70
N TRP A 322 11.30 1.41 -12.80
CA TRP A 322 11.01 2.17 -14.02
C TRP A 322 12.29 2.75 -14.64
N PRO A 323 12.55 2.50 -15.95
CA PRO A 323 11.64 1.97 -16.98
C PRO A 323 11.51 0.44 -17.10
N GLY A 324 12.10 -0.32 -16.18
CA GLY A 324 11.91 -1.76 -16.03
C GLY A 324 10.51 -2.14 -15.56
N LYS A 325 10.20 -3.44 -15.48
CA LYS A 325 8.88 -3.96 -15.09
C LYS A 325 8.96 -5.26 -14.28
N LEU A 326 7.95 -5.50 -13.46
CA LEU A 326 7.70 -6.75 -12.74
C LEU A 326 7.15 -7.83 -13.68
#